data_AF-A0A8S2LR05-F1
#
_entry.id   AF-A0A8S2LR05-F1
#
_cell.length_a   1.000
_cell.length_b   1.000
_cell.length_c   1.000
_cell.angle_alpha   90.00
_cell.angle_beta   90.00
_cell.angle_gamma   90.00
#
_symmetry.space_group_name_H-M   'P 1'
#
loop_
_entity.id
_entity.type
_entity.pdbx_description
1 polymer ?
#
loop_
_entity_poly.entity_id
_entity_poly.type
_entity_poly.pdbx_seq_one_letter_code
_entity_poly.pdbx_strand_id
1 'polypeptide(L)'
;MWTKDHVKSFLLDKELDILIPAFEGMNGRLLHKVYNMCQTNEHAMFSSLKEEIAKSQLTTALSLKDYLIFLDEIKVYIPCKAGDQLNPTSAICNLM
;
A
#
# COMPACT_ATOMS: atom_id res chain seq x y z
N MET A 1 6.82 -14.28 7.39
CA MET A 1 6.35 -14.13 5.99
C MET A 1 4.83 -14.04 6.03
N TRP A 2 4.23 -12.97 5.48
CA TRP A 2 2.76 -12.82 5.53
C TRP A 2 2.06 -13.78 4.56
N THR A 3 1.06 -14.50 5.08
CA THR A 3 0.08 -15.26 4.28
C THR A 3 -1.05 -14.35 3.81
N LYS A 4 -1.95 -14.87 2.97
CA LYS A 4 -3.17 -14.16 2.56
C LYS A 4 -4.04 -13.69 3.74
N ASP A 5 -4.11 -14.49 4.81
CA ASP A 5 -4.92 -14.16 5.99
C ASP A 5 -4.27 -13.02 6.79
N HIS A 6 -2.94 -12.96 6.82
CA HIS A 6 -2.22 -11.83 7.42
C HIS A 6 -2.45 -10.54 6.63
N VAL A 7 -2.43 -10.59 5.29
CA VAL A 7 -2.71 -9.42 4.43
C VAL A 7 -4.13 -8.93 4.66
N LYS A 8 -5.12 -9.83 4.68
CA LYS A 8 -6.50 -9.49 4.98
C LYS A 8 -6.66 -8.89 6.38
N SER A 9 -6.01 -9.49 7.38
CA SER A 9 -6.05 -8.99 8.76
C SER A 9 -5.44 -7.59 8.88
N PHE A 10 -4.34 -7.33 8.19
CA PHE A 10 -3.72 -5.99 8.11
C PHE A 10 -4.69 -4.96 7.53
N LEU A 11 -5.34 -5.26 6.41
CA LEU A 11 -6.29 -4.32 5.80
C LEU A 11 -7.49 -4.04 6.71
N LEU A 12 -7.97 -5.04 7.46
CA LEU A 12 -9.05 -4.86 8.43
C LEU A 12 -8.60 -4.05 9.65
N ASP A 13 -7.41 -4.32 10.20
CA ASP A 13 -6.84 -3.62 11.36
C ASP A 13 -6.63 -2.12 11.08
N LYS A 14 -6.35 -1.77 9.82
CA LYS A 14 -6.11 -0.39 9.38
C LYS A 14 -7.33 0.31 8.80
N GLU A 15 -8.52 -0.27 8.94
CA GLU A 15 -9.76 0.29 8.37
C GLU A 15 -9.67 0.51 6.84
N LEU A 16 -8.95 -0.37 6.15
CA LEU A 16 -8.74 -0.40 4.70
C LEU A 16 -9.50 -1.55 4.05
N ASP A 17 -10.69 -1.88 4.57
CA ASP A 17 -11.52 -2.99 4.09
C ASP A 17 -11.91 -2.84 2.62
N ILE A 18 -11.98 -1.60 2.13
CA ILE A 18 -12.22 -1.26 0.72
C ILE A 18 -11.16 -1.83 -0.23
N LEU A 19 -9.93 -2.07 0.25
CA LEU A 19 -8.86 -2.67 -0.54
C LEU A 19 -8.95 -4.19 -0.59
N ILE A 20 -9.74 -4.84 0.27
CA ILE A 20 -9.78 -6.31 0.36
C ILE A 20 -10.04 -6.98 -1.00
N PRO A 21 -10.98 -6.53 -1.86
CA PRO A 21 -11.22 -7.18 -3.14
C PRO A 21 -10.02 -7.10 -4.09
N ALA A 22 -9.33 -5.96 -4.13
CA ALA A 22 -8.16 -5.77 -4.99
C ALA A 22 -6.94 -6.56 -4.50
N PHE A 23 -6.89 -6.90 -3.21
CA PHE A 23 -5.77 -7.62 -2.60
C PHE A 23 -6.15 -9.07 -2.22
N GLU A 24 -7.30 -9.54 -2.67
CA GLU A 24 -7.79 -10.88 -2.35
C GLU A 24 -6.81 -11.94 -2.87
N GLY A 25 -6.45 -12.89 -2.00
CA GLY A 25 -5.50 -13.96 -2.34
C GLY A 25 -4.03 -13.52 -2.42
N MET A 26 -3.71 -12.23 -2.25
CA MET A 26 -2.32 -11.78 -2.19
C MET A 26 -1.64 -12.21 -0.89
N ASN A 27 -0.40 -12.67 -1.01
CA ASN A 27 0.48 -12.89 0.14
C ASN A 27 1.47 -11.72 0.29
N GLY A 28 2.27 -11.73 1.35
CA GLY A 28 3.21 -10.63 1.65
C GLY A 28 4.20 -10.32 0.52
N ARG A 29 4.57 -11.32 -0.30
CA ARG A 29 5.48 -11.09 -1.44
C ARG A 29 4.81 -10.27 -2.54
N LEU A 30 3.56 -10.58 -2.87
CA LEU A 30 2.79 -9.83 -3.86
C LEU A 30 2.46 -8.43 -3.33
N LEU A 31 2.08 -8.34 -2.06
CA LEU A 31 1.81 -7.08 -1.39
C LEU A 31 3.01 -6.12 -1.44
N HIS A 32 4.21 -6.63 -1.12
CA HIS A 32 5.46 -5.87 -1.25
C HIS A 32 5.73 -5.41 -2.69
N LYS A 33 5.43 -6.25 -3.69
CA LYS A 33 5.59 -5.88 -5.10
C LYS A 33 4.63 -4.76 -5.49
N VAL A 34 3.37 -4.82 -5.04
CA VAL A 34 2.39 -3.75 -5.25
C VAL A 34 2.88 -2.44 -4.65
N TYR A 35 3.36 -2.46 -3.41
CA TYR A 35 3.92 -1.26 -2.78
C TYR A 35 5.07 -0.64 -3.60
N ASN A 36 6.01 -1.46 -4.07
CA ASN A 36 7.10 -0.97 -4.90
C ASN A 36 6.60 -0.38 -6.24
N MET A 37 5.55 -0.95 -6.83
CA MET A 37 4.93 -0.37 -8.03
C MET A 37 4.28 0.98 -7.73
N CYS A 38 3.62 1.12 -6.57
CA CYS A 38 3.06 2.39 -6.12
C CYS A 38 4.14 3.46 -5.95
N GLN A 39 5.33 3.11 -5.45
CA GLN A 39 6.45 4.06 -5.33
C GLN A 39 6.99 4.54 -6.69
N THR A 40 6.98 3.68 -7.70
CA THR A 40 7.50 4.02 -9.04
C THR A 40 6.52 4.84 -9.86
N ASN A 41 5.21 4.58 -9.73
CA ASN A 41 4.19 5.30 -10.50
C ASN A 41 2.86 5.39 -9.73
N GLU A 42 2.85 6.27 -8.74
CA GLU A 42 1.77 6.40 -7.77
C GLU A 42 0.42 6.73 -8.43
N HIS A 43 0.40 7.64 -9.41
CA HIS A 43 -0.83 8.08 -10.06
C HIS A 43 -1.48 6.98 -10.91
N ALA A 44 -0.69 6.24 -11.69
CA ALA A 44 -1.19 5.13 -12.49
C ALA A 44 -1.69 3.98 -11.60
N MET A 45 -0.99 3.71 -10.50
CA MET A 45 -1.39 2.68 -9.54
C MET A 45 -2.67 3.03 -8.80
N PHE A 46 -2.82 4.28 -8.35
CA PHE A 46 -4.08 4.75 -7.76
C PHE A 46 -5.26 4.60 -8.73
N SER A 47 -5.07 5.01 -9.99
CA SER A 47 -6.11 4.90 -11.03
C SER A 47 -6.49 3.43 -11.29
N SER A 48 -5.49 2.55 -11.40
CA SER A 48 -5.71 1.11 -11.62
C SER A 48 -6.44 0.46 -10.44
N LEU A 49 -6.04 0.76 -9.20
CA LEU A 49 -6.69 0.26 -8.00
C LEU A 49 -8.13 0.75 -7.88
N LYS A 50 -8.37 2.02 -8.20
CA LYS A 50 -9.71 2.60 -8.21
C LYS A 50 -10.63 1.91 -9.22
N GLU A 51 -10.13 1.60 -10.41
CA GLU A 51 -10.88 0.84 -11.42
C GLU A 51 -11.15 -0.61 -10.99
N GLU A 52 -10.18 -1.27 -10.37
CA GLU A 52 -10.31 -2.65 -9.90
C GLU A 52 -11.33 -2.76 -8.77
N ILE A 53 -11.31 -1.82 -7.83
CA ILE A 53 -12.31 -1.73 -6.75
C ILE A 53 -13.68 -1.37 -7.32
N ALA A 54 -13.77 -0.48 -8.30
CA ALA A 54 -15.04 -0.17 -8.95
C ALA A 54 -15.68 -1.37 -9.69
N LYS A 55 -14.86 -2.35 -10.11
CA LYS A 55 -15.34 -3.62 -10.68
C LYS A 55 -15.78 -4.62 -9.61
N SER A 56 -15.25 -4.50 -8.40
CA SER A 56 -15.76 -5.26 -7.26
C SER A 56 -17.15 -4.72 -6.89
N GLN A 57 -18.09 -5.58 -6.49
CA GLN A 57 -19.47 -5.20 -6.19
C GLN A 57 -19.62 -4.30 -4.93
N LEU A 58 -18.55 -3.67 -4.48
CA LEU A 58 -18.55 -2.70 -3.41
C LEU A 58 -19.26 -1.42 -3.84
N THR A 59 -20.10 -0.90 -2.94
CA THR A 59 -20.80 0.38 -3.13
C THR A 59 -19.90 1.59 -2.88
N THR A 60 -18.75 1.38 -2.26
CA THR A 60 -17.85 2.45 -1.81
C THR A 60 -16.67 2.56 -2.75
N ALA A 61 -16.39 3.78 -3.22
CA ALA A 61 -15.27 4.07 -4.11
C ALA A 61 -13.99 4.32 -3.32
N LEU A 62 -12.85 3.84 -3.82
CA LEU A 62 -11.54 4.15 -3.24
C LEU A 62 -11.29 5.65 -3.26
N SER A 63 -11.07 6.24 -2.08
CA SER A 63 -10.65 7.63 -1.97
C SER A 63 -9.13 7.75 -2.02
N LEU A 64 -8.63 8.95 -2.36
CA LEU A 64 -7.20 9.25 -2.29
C LEU A 64 -6.67 9.09 -0.85
N LYS A 65 -7.51 9.43 0.16
CA LYS A 65 -7.15 9.30 1.57
C LYS A 65 -6.84 7.85 1.93
N ASP A 66 -7.71 6.91 1.55
CA ASP A 66 -7.53 5.47 1.87
C ASP A 66 -6.27 4.91 1.20
N TYR A 67 -6.02 5.33 -0.04
CA TYR A 67 -4.81 4.96 -0.77
C TYR A 67 -3.53 5.47 -0.08
N LEU A 68 -3.52 6.73 0.38
CA LEU A 68 -2.37 7.29 1.09
C LEU A 68 -2.16 6.64 2.46
N ILE A 69 -3.24 6.34 3.20
CA ILE A 69 -3.17 5.58 4.46
C ILE A 69 -2.55 4.21 4.22
N PHE A 70 -2.98 3.50 3.17
CA PHE A 70 -2.38 2.23 2.80
C PHE A 70 -0.88 2.32 2.58
N LEU A 71 -0.41 3.32 1.81
CA LEU A 71 1.02 3.50 1.53
C LEU A 71 1.83 3.83 2.78
N ASP A 72 1.27 4.62 3.69
CA ASP A 72 1.94 4.98 4.93
C ASP A 72 2.03 3.79 5.90
N GLU A 73 0.92 3.06 6.07
CA GLU A 73 0.84 1.92 6.98
C GLU A 73 1.74 0.77 6.52
N ILE A 74 1.74 0.44 5.23
CA ILE A 74 2.51 -0.69 4.71
C ILE A 74 4.03 -0.43 4.75
N LYS A 75 4.47 0.83 4.70
CA LYS A 75 5.88 1.23 4.76
C LYS A 75 6.55 0.76 6.05
N VAL A 76 5.81 0.68 7.16
CA VAL A 76 6.32 0.20 8.45
C VAL A 76 6.71 -1.28 8.40
N TYR A 77 6.03 -2.06 7.56
CA TYR A 77 6.21 -3.51 7.46
C TYR A 77 7.17 -3.93 6.34
N ILE A 78 7.49 -3.02 5.43
CA ILE A 78 8.41 -3.27 4.33
C ILE A 78 9.79 -2.76 4.74
N PRO A 79 10.79 -3.64 4.91
CA PRO A 79 12.13 -3.19 5.23
C PRO A 79 12.61 -2.29 4.08
N CYS A 80 12.74 -0.99 4.35
CA CYS A 80 13.51 -0.10 3.48
C CYS A 80 14.88 -0.74 3.33
N LYS A 81 15.21 -1.22 2.12
CA LYS A 81 16.61 -1.45 1.79
C LYS A 81 17.29 -0.09 1.83
N ALA A 82 17.87 0.25 2.97
CA ALA A 82 18.95 1.21 3.06
C ALA A 82 20.11 0.64 2.24
N GLY A 83 20.09 0.89 0.92
CA GLY A 83 21.00 0.25 -0.03
C GLY A 83 21.16 0.98 -1.37
N ASP A 84 20.46 2.10 -1.57
CA ASP A 84 20.72 3.06 -2.65
C ASP A 84 20.75 4.49 -2.06
N GLN A 85 21.43 4.65 -0.92
CA GLN A 85 21.97 5.96 -0.54
C GLN A 85 23.18 6.26 -1.43
N LEU A 86 22.93 6.76 -2.63
CA LEU A 86 23.83 7.70 -3.30
C LEU A 86 23.20 9.10 -3.20
N ASN A 87 23.16 9.63 -1.97
CA ASN A 87 23.57 11.01 -1.68
C ASN A 87 23.36 11.34 -0.19
N PRO A 88 24.41 11.83 0.52
CA PRO A 88 24.29 12.29 1.90
C PRO A 88 23.86 13.76 1.89
N THR A 89 22.58 14.06 1.63
CA THR A 89 22.02 15.37 1.99
C THR A 89 20.50 15.33 1.91
N SER A 90 19.85 15.04 3.05
CA SER A 90 18.79 15.86 3.61
C SER A 90 18.19 15.11 4.80
N ALA A 91 18.86 15.25 5.94
CA ALA A 91 18.20 15.03 7.22
C ALA A 91 17.24 16.20 7.41
N ILE A 92 15.93 15.93 7.33
CA ILE A 92 14.93 16.71 8.05
C ILE A 92 14.17 15.71 8.94
N CYS A 93 14.88 15.24 9.97
CA CYS A 93 14.22 15.00 11.25
C CYS A 93 14.12 16.38 11.90
N ASN A 94 12.93 16.95 11.96
CA ASN A 94 12.47 17.87 13.01
C ASN A 94 11.10 18.43 12.62
N LEU A 95 10.07 18.02 13.34
CA LEU A 95 9.00 18.91 13.77
C LEU A 95 8.67 18.54 15.21
N MET A 96 9.34 19.25 16.13
CA MET A 96 8.68 19.77 17.33
C MET A 96 7.62 20.79 16.90
#